data_AF-A0A4J1YZ60-F1
#
_entry.id   AF-A0A4J1YZ60-F1
#
_cell.length_a   1.000
_cell.length_b   1.000
_cell.length_c   1.000
_cell.angle_alpha   90.00
_cell.angle_beta   90.00
_cell.angle_gamma   90.00
#
_symmetry.space_group_name_H-M   'P 1'
#
loop_
_entity.id
_entity.type
_entity.pdbx_description
1 polymer ?
#
loop_
_entity_poly.entity_id
_entity_poly.type
_entity_poly.pdbx_seq_one_letter_code
_entity_poly.pdbx_strand_id
1 'polypeptide(L)'
;MLCQFIRDMLDLPAKNVTILEGSNIHVLPSMPYSAQDFYTSIDVLAELDNGTQVIIEIQVHHQNFFINRLWAYLCSQVNQNLEKIRQREGDTHQSYKQIAPVYAIAIVDSNYFSDDLAFHSFIVK
;
A
#
# COMPACT_ATOMS: atom_id res chain seq x y z
N MET A 1 -5.82 -12.53 12.86
CA MET A 1 -6.29 -13.08 11.56
C MET A 1 -5.51 -12.47 10.39
N LEU A 2 -5.48 -11.14 10.23
CA LEU A 2 -4.78 -10.49 9.10
C LEU A 2 -3.23 -10.55 9.20
N CYS A 3 -2.64 -10.41 10.40
CA CYS A 3 -1.20 -10.64 10.58
C CYS A 3 -0.78 -12.08 10.22
N GLN A 4 -1.66 -13.05 10.50
CA GLN A 4 -1.41 -14.46 10.17
C GLN A 4 -1.48 -14.69 8.66
N PHE A 5 -2.45 -14.07 7.98
CA PHE A 5 -2.51 -14.08 6.51
C PHE A 5 -1.23 -13.52 5.87
N ILE A 6 -0.73 -12.38 6.35
CA ILE A 6 0.51 -11.79 5.84
C ILE A 6 1.72 -12.69 6.10
N ARG A 7 1.79 -13.30 7.28
CA ARG A 7 2.83 -14.28 7.63
C ARG A 7 2.77 -15.51 6.73
N ASP A 8 1.58 -16.08 6.52
CA ASP A 8 1.42 -17.34 5.81
C ASP A 8 1.51 -17.18 4.29
N MET A 9 0.98 -16.10 3.73
CA MET A 9 0.91 -15.88 2.28
C MET A 9 2.11 -15.13 1.72
N LEU A 10 2.74 -14.25 2.52
CA LEU A 10 3.83 -13.38 2.06
C LEU A 10 5.15 -13.66 2.79
N ASP A 11 5.17 -14.58 3.76
CA ASP A 11 6.34 -14.90 4.60
C ASP A 11 6.95 -13.66 5.29
N LEU A 12 6.11 -12.69 5.64
CA LEU A 12 6.52 -11.45 6.28
C LEU A 12 6.25 -11.49 7.80
N PRO A 13 7.21 -11.14 8.67
CA PRO A 13 7.05 -11.15 10.12
C PRO A 13 6.24 -9.92 10.60
N ALA A 14 4.97 -9.86 10.24
CA ALA A 14 4.07 -8.75 10.55
C ALA A 14 3.72 -8.74 12.05
N LYS A 15 4.00 -7.63 12.71
CA LYS A 15 3.72 -7.37 14.13
C LYS A 15 2.35 -6.76 14.33
N ASN A 16 2.05 -5.70 13.60
CA ASN A 16 0.78 -5.00 13.65
C ASN A 16 0.24 -4.81 12.23
N VAL A 17 -1.08 -4.85 12.09
CA VAL A 17 -1.72 -4.67 10.79
C VAL A 17 -2.95 -3.77 10.96
N THR A 18 -2.94 -2.68 10.21
CA THR A 18 -4.03 -1.70 10.15
C THR A 18 -4.62 -1.71 8.76
N ILE A 19 -5.94 -1.75 8.67
CA ILE A 19 -6.63 -1.57 7.38
C ILE A 19 -6.68 -0.06 7.10
N LEU A 20 -6.09 0.39 6.00
CA LEU A 20 -6.09 1.79 5.59
C LEU A 20 -7.46 2.19 5.03
N GLU A 21 -8.03 1.33 4.17
CA GLU A 21 -9.41 1.39 3.73
C GLU A 21 -10.02 -0.01 3.78
N GLY A 22 -10.98 -0.19 4.69
CA GLY A 22 -11.63 -1.46 4.94
C GLY A 22 -13.04 -1.41 4.43
N SER A 23 -13.34 -2.23 3.42
CA SER A 23 -14.67 -2.42 2.85
C SER A 23 -15.27 -1.16 2.23
N ASN A 24 -14.74 -0.80 1.08
CA ASN A 24 -15.26 0.27 0.25
C ASN A 24 -15.78 -0.34 -1.07
N ILE A 25 -16.91 -1.06 -1.00
CA ILE A 25 -17.71 -1.30 -2.21
C ILE A 25 -18.33 0.05 -2.56
N HIS A 26 -17.62 0.85 -3.35
CA HIS A 26 -18.21 2.06 -3.91
C HIS A 26 -18.84 1.71 -5.24
N VAL A 27 -20.16 1.89 -5.30
CA VAL A 27 -20.92 1.79 -6.53
C VAL A 27 -20.75 3.12 -7.25
N LEU A 28 -19.98 3.15 -8.34
CA LEU A 28 -19.98 4.31 -9.23
C LEU A 28 -21.37 4.44 -9.88
N PRO A 29 -21.91 5.67 -10.04
CA PRO A 29 -23.13 5.86 -10.82
C PRO A 29 -22.91 5.31 -12.23
N SER A 30 -23.83 4.46 -12.69
CA SER A 30 -23.72 3.73 -13.95
C SER A 30 -23.45 4.69 -15.13
N MET A 31 -22.29 4.55 -15.77
CA MET A 31 -22.10 5.06 -17.12
C MET A 31 -22.84 4.12 -18.09
N PRO A 32 -23.59 4.63 -19.08
CA PRO A 32 -24.50 3.83 -19.90
C PRO A 32 -23.84 2.78 -20.81
N TYR A 33 -22.51 2.60 -20.74
CA TYR A 33 -21.76 1.68 -21.60
C TYR A 33 -20.68 0.83 -20.90
N SER A 34 -20.57 0.85 -19.57
CA SER A 34 -19.72 -0.10 -18.84
C SER A 34 -20.55 -0.96 -17.90
N ALA A 35 -20.21 -2.25 -17.82
CA ALA A 35 -20.72 -3.13 -16.78
C ALA A 35 -20.47 -2.46 -15.42
N GLN A 36 -21.39 -2.63 -14.48
CA GLN A 36 -21.38 -2.00 -13.17
C GLN A 36 -19.99 -2.14 -12.51
N ASP A 37 -19.18 -1.07 -12.56
CA ASP A 37 -17.80 -1.07 -12.10
C ASP A 37 -17.79 -1.01 -10.56
N PHE A 38 -18.02 -2.15 -9.91
CA PHE A 38 -17.71 -2.30 -8.49
C PHE A 38 -16.19 -2.40 -8.34
N TYR A 39 -15.59 -1.60 -7.47
CA TYR A 39 -14.23 -1.89 -7.02
C TYR A 39 -14.24 -2.50 -5.62
N THR A 40 -13.54 -3.63 -5.48
CA THR A 40 -13.13 -4.14 -4.17
C THR A 40 -11.61 -4.06 -4.14
N SER A 41 -11.10 -3.14 -3.33
CA SER A 41 -9.70 -3.13 -2.89
C SER A 41 -9.65 -3.34 -1.39
N ILE A 42 -8.65 -4.09 -0.94
CA ILE A 42 -8.30 -4.17 0.48
C ILE A 42 -6.92 -3.56 0.61
N ASP A 43 -6.85 -2.47 1.37
CA ASP A 43 -5.63 -1.72 1.60
C ASP A 43 -5.15 -1.97 3.03
N VAL A 44 -3.97 -2.57 3.15
CA VAL A 44 -3.44 -3.08 4.41
C VAL A 44 -2.07 -2.46 4.67
N LEU A 45 -1.92 -1.78 5.80
CA LEU A 45 -0.63 -1.37 6.32
C LEU A 45 -0.16 -2.38 7.36
N ALA A 46 0.92 -3.10 7.07
CA ALA A 46 1.59 -3.98 8.00
C ALA A 46 2.88 -3.33 8.53
N GLU A 47 3.06 -3.35 9.85
CA GLU A 47 4.31 -3.00 10.50
C GLU A 47 5.04 -4.29 10.88
N LEU A 48 6.27 -4.44 10.41
CA LEU A 48 7.13 -5.58 10.71
C LEU A 48 7.86 -5.39 12.05
N ASP A 49 8.42 -6.47 12.58
CA ASP A 49 9.12 -6.45 13.88
C ASP A 49 10.29 -5.45 13.95
N ASN A 50 10.95 -5.16 12.82
CA ASN A 50 12.05 -4.20 12.72
C ASN A 50 11.60 -2.74 12.49
N GLY A 51 10.30 -2.46 12.52
CA GLY A 51 9.73 -1.13 12.27
C GLY A 51 9.51 -0.77 10.81
N THR A 52 9.90 -1.64 9.86
CA THR A 52 9.56 -1.50 8.44
C THR A 52 8.05 -1.54 8.25
N GLN A 53 7.54 -0.71 7.36
CA GLN A 53 6.12 -0.72 7.00
C GLN A 53 5.92 -1.25 5.58
N VAL A 54 4.88 -2.04 5.39
CA VAL A 54 4.51 -2.64 4.11
C VAL A 54 3.05 -2.30 3.84
N ILE A 55 2.78 -1.62 2.74
CA ILE A 55 1.43 -1.35 2.24
C ILE A 55 1.10 -2.45 1.23
N ILE A 56 -0.03 -3.12 1.42
CA ILE A 56 -0.51 -4.16 0.51
C ILE A 56 -1.86 -3.71 -0.01
N GLU A 57 -1.97 -3.59 -1.32
CA GLU A 57 -3.20 -3.24 -2.00
C GLU A 57 -3.56 -4.38 -2.96
N ILE A 58 -4.77 -4.91 -2.80
CA ILE A 58 -5.26 -6.08 -3.56
C ILE A 58 -6.38 -5.65 -4.48
N GLN A 59 -6.21 -5.89 -5.78
CA GLN A 59 -7.21 -5.62 -6.79
C GLN A 59 -8.06 -6.86 -7.08
N VAL A 60 -9.36 -6.80 -6.81
CA VAL A 60 -10.28 -7.88 -7.20
C VAL A 60 -10.90 -7.62 -8.59
N HIS A 61 -10.96 -6.35 -9.04
CA HIS A 61 -11.43 -5.94 -10.37
C HIS A 61 -10.58 -4.82 -10.97
N HIS A 62 -10.41 -4.85 -12.30
CA HIS A 62 -9.62 -3.87 -13.03
C HIS A 62 -10.11 -2.43 -12.77
N GLN A 63 -9.16 -1.56 -12.45
CA GLN A 63 -9.35 -0.17 -12.04
C GLN A 63 -8.23 0.63 -12.68
N ASN A 64 -8.60 1.64 -13.47
CA ASN A 64 -7.65 2.45 -14.23
C ASN A 64 -6.66 3.24 -13.35
N PHE A 65 -6.96 3.42 -12.05
CA PHE A 65 -6.16 4.24 -11.13
C PHE A 65 -5.56 3.46 -9.95
N PHE A 66 -5.61 2.12 -10.00
CA PHE A 66 -5.13 1.26 -8.91
C PHE A 66 -3.68 1.56 -8.51
N ILE A 67 -2.76 1.56 -9.49
CA ILE A 67 -1.36 1.87 -9.24
C ILE A 67 -1.20 3.32 -8.73
N ASN A 68 -1.91 4.28 -9.30
CA ASN A 68 -1.83 5.68 -8.82
C ASN A 68 -2.27 5.82 -7.36
N ARG A 69 -3.27 5.03 -6.93
CA ARG A 69 -3.73 5.02 -5.53
C ARG A 69 -2.69 4.40 -4.60
N LEU A 70 -2.10 3.27 -4.97
CA LEU A 70 -0.99 2.67 -4.21
C LEU A 70 0.18 3.65 -4.01
N TRP A 71 0.51 4.42 -5.06
CA TRP A 71 1.55 5.44 -4.99
C TRP A 71 1.17 6.58 -4.04
N ALA A 72 -0.09 7.03 -4.08
CA ALA A 72 -0.58 8.03 -3.14
C ALA A 72 -0.50 7.54 -1.69
N TYR A 73 -0.84 6.27 -1.43
CA TYR A 73 -0.69 5.66 -0.10
C TYR A 73 0.76 5.60 0.35
N LEU A 74 1.68 5.18 -0.50
CA LEU A 74 3.11 5.13 -0.18
C LEU A 74 3.66 6.53 0.15
N CYS A 75 3.37 7.53 -0.68
CA CYS A 75 3.78 8.91 -0.44
C CYS A 75 3.20 9.47 0.86
N SER A 76 1.91 9.22 1.13
CA SER A 76 1.23 9.65 2.34
C SER A 76 1.86 9.01 3.58
N GLN A 77 2.13 7.71 3.54
CA GLN A 77 2.71 6.98 4.66
C GLN A 77 4.13 7.44 4.99
N VAL A 78 4.97 7.65 3.97
CA VAL A 78 6.32 8.22 4.14
C VAL A 78 6.24 9.62 4.76
N ASN A 79 5.34 10.48 4.29
CA ASN A 79 5.17 11.82 4.83
C ASN A 79 4.70 11.79 6.29
N GLN A 80 3.71 10.97 6.63
CA GLN A 80 3.22 10.80 8.01
C GLN A 80 4.32 10.29 8.94
N ASN A 81 5.17 9.36 8.47
CA ASN A 81 6.30 8.86 9.26
C ASN A 81 7.32 9.98 9.53
N LEU A 82 7.63 10.80 8.54
CA LEU A 82 8.52 11.95 8.70
C LEU A 82 7.94 12.98 9.69
N GLU A 83 6.65 13.29 9.60
CA GLU A 83 5.98 14.20 10.52
C GLU A 83 6.03 13.70 11.97
N LYS A 84 5.81 12.40 12.19
CA LYS A 84 5.94 11.77 13.53
C LYS A 84 7.36 11.89 14.09
N ILE A 85 8.39 11.73 13.26
CA ILE A 85 9.79 11.89 13.69
C ILE A 85 10.07 13.36 14.03
N ARG A 86 9.66 14.30 13.18
CA ARG A 86 9.79 15.74 13.42
C ARG A 86 9.13 16.18 14.73
N GLN A 87 7.96 15.64 15.05
CA GLN A 87 7.26 15.92 16.31
C GLN A 87 8.02 15.41 17.54
N ARG A 88 8.79 14.32 17.42
CA ARG A 88 9.56 13.73 18.53
C ARG A 88 10.92 14.37 18.72
N GLU A 89 11.62 14.70 17.64
CA GLU A 89 13.04 15.07 17.67
C GLU A 89 13.31 16.54 17.30
N GLY A 90 12.27 17.28 16.89
CA GLY A 90 12.41 18.61 16.32
C GLY A 90 12.74 18.57 14.82
N ASP A 91 12.56 19.71 14.15
CA ASP A 91 12.73 19.82 12.70
C ASP A 91 14.22 19.97 12.34
N THR A 92 14.94 18.84 12.34
CA THR A 92 16.35 18.79 11.97
C THR A 92 16.53 18.02 10.66
N HIS A 93 17.50 18.42 9.85
CA HIS A 93 17.82 17.72 8.59
C HIS A 93 18.25 16.24 8.80
N GLN A 94 18.54 15.81 10.02
CA GLN A 94 18.91 14.43 10.34
C GLN A 94 17.69 13.50 10.49
N SER A 95 16.46 14.02 10.62
CA SER A 95 15.24 13.21 10.80
C SER A 95 15.02 12.20 9.67
N TYR A 96 15.50 12.49 8.45
CA TYR A 96 15.43 11.55 7.33
C TYR A 96 16.21 10.25 7.54
N LYS A 97 17.28 10.26 8.36
CA LYS A 97 18.08 9.06 8.63
C LYS A 97 17.36 8.04 9.51
N GLN A 98 16.26 8.43 10.13
CA GLN A 98 15.49 7.60 11.03
C GLN A 98 14.19 7.08 10.43
N ILE A 99 13.88 7.47 9.18
CA ILE A 99 12.69 6.98 8.49
C ILE A 99 12.90 5.50 8.21
N ALA A 100 12.06 4.67 8.83
CA ALA A 100 11.98 3.26 8.48
C ALA A 100 11.49 3.13 7.03
N PRO A 101 12.01 2.15 6.26
CA PRO A 101 11.58 1.95 4.89
C PRO A 101 10.09 1.61 4.83
N VAL A 102 9.44 2.11 3.78
CA VAL A 102 8.04 1.79 3.44
C VAL A 102 8.04 1.08 2.09
N TYR A 103 7.55 -0.15 2.07
CA TYR A 103 7.40 -0.95 0.85
C TYR A 103 5.92 -1.03 0.44
N ALA A 104 5.67 -1.27 -0.84
CA ALA A 104 4.33 -1.49 -1.38
C ALA A 104 4.26 -2.82 -2.14
N ILE A 105 3.17 -3.56 -1.98
CA ILE A 105 2.85 -4.79 -2.70
C ILE A 105 1.51 -4.58 -3.40
N ALA A 106 1.50 -4.77 -4.72
CA ALA A 106 0.31 -4.74 -5.56
C ALA A 106 -0.01 -6.17 -6.00
N ILE A 107 -1.23 -6.64 -5.73
CA ILE A 107 -1.73 -7.90 -6.30
C ILE A 107 -2.82 -7.54 -7.32
N VAL A 108 -2.56 -7.83 -8.59
CA VAL A 108 -3.40 -7.43 -9.73
C VAL A 108 -3.87 -8.65 -10.52
N ASP A 109 -5.08 -8.58 -11.08
CA ASP A 109 -5.69 -9.66 -11.89
C ASP A 109 -5.00 -9.83 -13.26
N SER A 110 -4.36 -8.76 -13.77
CA SER A 110 -3.64 -8.76 -15.04
C SER A 110 -2.24 -8.19 -14.87
N ASN A 111 -1.25 -8.77 -15.57
CA ASN A 111 0.12 -8.24 -15.59
C ASN A 111 0.13 -6.78 -16.05
N TYR A 112 0.54 -5.89 -15.14
CA TYR A 112 0.70 -4.47 -15.43
C TYR A 112 2.02 -4.17 -16.15
N PHE A 113 3.01 -5.04 -15.99
CA PHE A 113 4.31 -4.94 -16.61
C PHE A 113 4.38 -5.85 -17.84
N SER A 114 5.13 -5.40 -18.85
CA SER A 114 5.38 -6.16 -20.07
C SER A 114 6.41 -7.27 -19.91
N ASP A 115 6.94 -7.47 -18.70
CA ASP A 115 7.94 -8.48 -18.36
C ASP A 115 7.41 -9.43 -17.26
N ASP A 116 8.07 -10.59 -17.13
CA ASP A 116 7.71 -11.64 -16.17
C ASP A 116 8.47 -11.51 -14.83
N LEU A 117 9.01 -10.33 -14.49
CA LEU A 117 9.72 -10.15 -13.23
C LEU A 117 8.74 -10.17 -12.05
N ALA A 118 9.11 -10.89 -10.98
CA ALA A 118 8.30 -10.95 -9.76
C ALA A 118 8.39 -9.66 -8.91
N PHE A 119 9.44 -8.86 -9.10
CA PHE A 119 9.69 -7.64 -8.33
C PHE A 119 10.05 -6.48 -9.25
N HIS A 120 9.34 -5.37 -9.07
CA HIS A 120 9.64 -4.09 -9.72
C HIS A 120 9.91 -3.04 -8.65
N SER A 121 11.13 -2.49 -8.64
CA SER A 121 11.51 -1.40 -7.74
C SER A 121 11.44 -0.07 -8.48
N PHE A 122 10.76 0.92 -7.91
CA PHE A 122 10.69 2.27 -8.45
C PHE A 122 11.34 3.25 -7.47
N ILE A 123 12.13 4.17 -8.02
CA ILE A 123 12.60 5.34 -7.28
C ILE A 123 11.73 6.50 -7.74
N VAL A 124 10.91 7.03 -6.83
CA VAL A 124 10.22 8.31 -7.06
C VAL A 124 11.30 9.39 -6.97
N LYS A 125 11.58 10.04 -8.11
CA LYS A 125 12.50 11.18 -8.20
C LYS A 125 11.82 12.47 -7.81
#